data_AF-A0A2K3NUH3-F1
#
_entry.id   AF-A0A2K3NUH3-F1
#
_cell.length_a   1.000
_cell.length_b   1.000
_cell.length_c   1.000
_cell.angle_alpha   90.00
_cell.angle_beta   90.00
_cell.angle_gamma   90.00
#
_symmetry.space_group_name_H-M   'P 1'
#
loop_
_entity.id
_entity.type
_entity.pdbx_description
1 polymer ?
#
loop_
_entity_poly.entity_id
_entity_poly.type
_entity_poly.pdbx_seq_one_letter_code
_entity_poly.pdbx_strand_id
1 'polypeptide(L)'
;STSFAETLRRLGVKAEAILYEGKTHTDVFLQDPMRGGNDDMFDDLVAYIHAGDAEALSRDASAPPRRRLVPEFMLKLAHTVSPF
;
A
#
# COMPACT_ATOMS: atom_id res chain seq x y z
N SER A 1 10.90 -3.54 -6.94
CA SER A 1 11.86 -4.47 -7.58
C SER A 1 12.82 -5.01 -6.52
N THR A 2 12.78 -6.32 -6.27
CA THR A 2 13.61 -6.97 -5.24
C THR A 2 15.10 -6.83 -5.54
N SER A 3 15.51 -6.95 -6.81
CA SER A 3 16.90 -6.81 -7.23
C SER A 3 17.47 -5.41 -6.97
N PHE A 4 16.62 -4.37 -7.02
CA PHE A 4 17.02 -3.01 -6.71
C PHE A 4 17.31 -2.85 -5.22
N ALA A 5 16.42 -3.32 -4.34
CA ALA A 5 16.64 -3.28 -2.89
C ALA A 5 17.85 -4.13 -2.47
N GLU A 6 18.08 -5.27 -3.11
CA GLU A 6 19.31 -6.07 -2.93
C GLU A 6 20.57 -5.29 -3.32
N THR A 7 20.54 -4.57 -4.45
CA THR A 7 21.66 -3.75 -4.89
C THR A 7 21.95 -2.64 -3.87
N LEU A 8 20.92 -1.95 -3.37
CA LEU A 8 21.06 -0.93 -2.33
C LEU A 8 21.69 -1.50 -1.05
N ARG A 9 21.20 -2.67 -0.59
CA ARG A 9 21.76 -3.34 0.59
C ARG A 9 23.24 -3.72 0.39
N ARG A 10 23.63 -4.20 -0.80
CA ARG A 10 25.04 -4.51 -1.13
C ARG A 10 25.94 -3.28 -1.06
N LEU A 11 25.41 -2.09 -1.31
CA LEU A 11 26.12 -0.82 -1.21
C LEU A 11 26.08 -0.20 0.20
N GLY A 12 25.57 -0.93 1.20
CA GLY A 12 25.49 -0.48 2.59
C GLY A 12 24.30 0.43 2.91
N VAL A 13 23.35 0.59 1.97
CA VAL A 13 22.12 1.37 2.21
C VAL A 13 21.11 0.52 2.97
N LYS A 14 20.47 1.09 4.00
CA LYS A 14 19.29 0.49 4.63
C LYS A 14 18.13 0.54 3.62
N ALA A 15 17.77 -0.61 3.07
CA ALA A 15 16.70 -0.74 2.08
C ALA A 15 15.86 -1.99 2.35
N GLU A 16 14.56 -1.88 2.10
CA GLU A 16 13.56 -2.93 2.23
C GLU A 16 12.73 -3.01 0.95
N ALA A 17 12.26 -4.21 0.61
CA ALA A 17 11.32 -4.43 -0.48
C ALA A 17 10.15 -5.23 0.04
N ILE A 18 8.95 -4.63 -0.05
CA ILE A 18 7.69 -5.26 0.31
C ILE A 18 7.00 -5.68 -1.00
N LEU A 19 6.57 -6.94 -1.07
CA LEU A 19 5.76 -7.47 -2.17
C LEU A 19 4.36 -7.77 -1.62
N TYR A 20 3.35 -7.15 -2.23
CA TYR A 20 1.95 -7.43 -1.90
C TYR A 20 1.46 -8.57 -2.80
N GLU A 21 1.44 -9.79 -2.25
CA GLU A 21 1.07 -11.00 -3.00
C GLU A 21 -0.34 -10.91 -3.57
N GLY A 22 -0.48 -11.35 -4.83
CA GLY A 22 -1.77 -11.34 -5.54
C GLY A 22 -2.26 -9.96 -6.00
N LYS A 23 -1.45 -8.90 -5.86
CA LYS A 23 -1.75 -7.55 -6.36
C LYS A 23 -1.08 -7.30 -7.72
N THR A 24 -1.78 -6.62 -8.61
CA THR A 24 -1.26 -6.06 -9.87
C THR A 24 -0.61 -4.69 -9.64
N HIS A 25 0.01 -4.07 -10.67
CA HIS A 25 0.66 -2.77 -10.50
C HIS A 25 -0.33 -1.67 -10.10
N THR A 26 -1.61 -1.81 -10.47
CA THR A 26 -2.63 -0.79 -10.20
C THR A 26 -3.32 -1.05 -8.89
N ASP A 27 -3.46 -2.31 -8.46
CA ASP A 27 -4.26 -2.64 -7.29
C ASP A 27 -3.84 -1.80 -6.08
N VAL A 28 -2.53 -1.69 -5.85
CA VAL A 28 -1.96 -0.94 -4.72
C VAL A 28 -2.11 0.59 -4.84
N PHE A 29 -2.12 1.16 -6.06
CA PHE A 29 -2.16 2.63 -6.25
C PHE A 29 -3.55 3.18 -6.60
N LEU A 30 -4.46 2.33 -7.06
CA LEU A 30 -5.78 2.74 -7.54
C LEU A 30 -6.90 1.89 -6.92
N GLN A 31 -6.92 0.58 -7.14
CA GLN A 31 -8.10 -0.21 -6.79
C GLN A 31 -8.30 -0.27 -5.28
N ASP A 32 -7.25 -0.53 -4.51
CA ASP A 32 -7.33 -0.63 -3.06
C ASP A 32 -7.65 0.73 -2.40
N PRO A 33 -6.99 1.85 -2.76
CA PRO A 33 -7.40 3.18 -2.30
C PRO A 33 -8.86 3.53 -2.62
N MET A 34 -9.35 3.17 -3.81
CA MET A 34 -10.73 3.45 -4.23
C MET A 34 -11.76 2.49 -3.62
N ARG A 35 -11.34 1.26 -3.28
CA ARG A 35 -12.17 0.24 -2.60
C ARG A 35 -12.50 0.63 -1.16
N GLY A 36 -11.56 1.30 -0.50
CA GLY A 36 -11.64 1.61 0.94
C GLY A 36 -11.54 0.36 1.80
N GLY A 37 -11.76 0.51 3.11
CA GLY A 37 -11.50 -0.55 4.09
C GLY A 37 -10.01 -0.68 4.39
N ASN A 38 -9.52 -1.93 4.44
CA ASN A 38 -8.12 -2.25 4.70
C ASN A 38 -7.34 -2.26 3.40
N ASP A 39 -6.11 -1.76 3.45
CA ASP A 39 -5.18 -1.74 2.32
C ASP A 39 -3.77 -1.67 2.89
N ASP A 40 -3.06 -2.78 2.68
CA ASP A 40 -1.80 -3.11 3.33
C ASP A 40 -0.70 -2.10 2.98
N MET A 41 -0.67 -1.59 1.74
CA MET A 41 0.36 -0.63 1.33
C MET A 41 0.20 0.70 2.05
N PHE A 42 -1.04 1.16 2.22
CA PHE A 42 -1.31 2.36 2.99
C PHE A 42 -0.90 2.18 4.46
N ASP A 43 -1.23 1.04 5.06
CA ASP A 43 -0.93 0.76 6.46
C ASP A 43 0.59 0.69 6.70
N ASP A 44 1.34 0.02 5.81
CA ASP A 44 2.80 -0.01 5.82
C ASP A 44 3.43 1.38 5.64
N LEU A 45 2.89 2.20 4.72
CA LEU A 45 3.38 3.55 4.46
C LEU A 45 3.20 4.47 5.67
N VAL A 46 2.02 4.45 6.30
CA VAL A 46 1.72 5.26 7.47
C VAL A 46 2.59 4.84 8.65
N ALA A 47 2.74 3.53 8.89
CA ALA A 47 3.64 3.00 9.91
C ALA A 47 5.09 3.43 9.68
N TYR A 48 5.55 3.44 8.43
CA TYR A 48 6.91 3.89 8.09
C TYR A 48 7.09 5.39 8.31
N ILE A 49 6.15 6.23 7.88
CA ILE A 49 6.22 7.69 8.02
C ILE A 49 6.17 8.12 9.49
N HIS A 50 5.30 7.48 10.28
CA HIS A 50 5.13 7.78 11.70
C HIS A 50 6.01 6.92 12.61
N ALA A 51 7.01 6.24 12.05
CA ALA A 51 7.95 5.44 12.82
C ALA A 51 8.68 6.32 13.86
N GLY A 52 8.39 6.09 15.15
CA GLY A 52 8.94 6.86 16.26
C GLY A 52 8.07 8.03 16.75
N ASP A 53 6.91 8.27 16.15
CA ASP A 53 5.91 9.23 16.62
C ASP A 53 4.72 8.48 17.24
N ALA A 54 4.78 8.28 18.56
CA ALA A 54 3.75 7.56 19.30
C ALA A 54 2.37 8.25 19.25
N GLU A 55 2.35 9.58 19.13
CA GLU A 55 1.10 10.33 19.03
C GLU A 55 0.45 10.11 17.66
N ALA A 56 1.24 10.20 16.58
CA ALA A 56 0.75 9.94 15.23
C ALA A 56 0.25 8.51 15.07
N LEU A 57 1.00 7.51 15.56
CA LEU A 57 0.57 6.11 15.56
C LEU A 57 -0.75 5.90 16.34
N SER A 58 -0.92 6.59 17.47
CA SER A 58 -2.18 6.53 18.21
C SER A 58 -3.35 7.16 17.43
N ARG A 59 -3.10 8.24 16.68
CA ARG A 59 -4.13 8.85 15.83
C ARG A 59 -4.52 7.92 14.68
N ASP A 60 -3.55 7.29 14.02
CA ASP A 60 -3.79 6.35 12.94
C ASP A 60 -4.63 5.16 13.41
N ALA A 61 -4.31 4.58 14.57
CA ALA A 61 -5.06 3.47 15.16
C ALA A 61 -6.51 3.83 15.52
N SER A 62 -6.78 5.12 15.78
CA SER A 62 -8.12 5.64 16.10
C SER A 62 -8.88 6.16 14.88
N ALA A 63 -8.24 6.20 13.70
CA ALA A 63 -8.85 6.75 12.50
C ALA A 63 -10.06 5.92 12.06
N PRO A 64 -11.12 6.56 11.54
CA PRO A 64 -12.25 5.82 11.00
C PRO A 64 -11.82 4.98 9.78
N PRO A 65 -12.48 3.84 9.53
CA PRO A 65 -12.20 3.03 8.34
C PRO A 65 -12.31 3.85 7.05
N ARG A 66 -11.41 3.59 6.11
CA ARG A 66 -11.39 4.29 4.82
C ARG A 66 -12.68 4.03 4.06
N ARG A 67 -13.28 5.11 3.56
CA ARG A 67 -14.54 5.05 2.84
C ARG A 67 -14.33 4.47 1.44
N ARG A 68 -15.26 3.63 1.00
CA ARG A 68 -15.35 3.22 -0.39
C ARG A 68 -15.69 4.41 -1.28
N LEU A 69 -14.90 4.63 -2.32
CA LEU A 69 -15.05 5.75 -3.26
C LEU A 69 -15.77 5.36 -4.54
N VAL A 70 -15.67 4.09 -4.95
CA VAL A 70 -16.35 3.56 -6.15
C VAL A 70 -16.98 2.18 -5.91
N PRO A 71 -18.04 1.82 -6.65
CA PRO A 71 -18.62 0.48 -6.62
C PRO A 71 -17.62 -0.62 -7.00
N GLU A 72 -17.72 -1.78 -6.35
CA GLU A 72 -16.80 -2.90 -6.56
C GLU A 72 -16.72 -3.38 -8.02
N PHE A 73 -17.83 -3.33 -8.76
CA PHE A 73 -17.83 -3.78 -10.15
C PHE A 73 -16.97 -2.91 -11.06
N MET A 74 -16.83 -1.62 -10.77
CA MET A 74 -15.96 -0.71 -11.54
C MET A 74 -14.49 -1.07 -11.34
N LEU A 75 -14.11 -1.45 -10.10
CA LEU A 75 -12.75 -1.89 -9.79
C LEU A 75 -12.41 -3.21 -10.48
N LYS A 76 -13.33 -4.18 -10.43
CA LYS A 76 -13.17 -5.46 -11.13
C LYS A 76 -13.06 -5.29 -12.64
N LEU A 77 -13.87 -4.39 -13.22
CA LEU A 77 -13.79 -4.06 -14.63
C LEU A 77 -12.46 -3.40 -14.98
N ALA A 78 -12.02 -2.41 -14.20
CA ALA A 78 -10.73 -1.74 -14.39
C ALA A 78 -9.56 -2.73 -14.33
N HIS A 79 -9.55 -3.62 -13.33
CA HIS A 79 -8.55 -4.69 -13.21
C HIS A 79 -8.57 -5.65 -14.40
N THR A 80 -9.75 -6.01 -14.92
CA THR A 80 -9.86 -6.92 -16.09
C THR A 80 -9.39 -6.25 -17.39
N VAL A 81 -9.72 -4.98 -17.60
CA VAL A 81 -9.42 -4.24 -18.83
C VAL A 81 -7.96 -3.78 -18.87
N SER A 82 -7.38 -3.46 -17.71
CA SER A 82 -6.02 -2.96 -17.57
C SER A 82 -5.30 -3.69 -16.42
N PRO A 83 -4.93 -4.97 -16.62
CA PRO A 83 -4.33 -5.82 -15.59
C PRO A 83 -2.82 -5.60 -15.44
N PHE A 84 -2.29 -4.50 -15.99
CA PHE A 84 -0.86 -4.19 -15.98
C PHE A 84 -0.27 -4.27 -14.56
#